data_AF-A0A1M7BJF4-F1
#
_entry.id   AF-A0A1M7BJF4-F1
#
_cell.length_a   1.000
_cell.length_b   1.000
_cell.length_c   1.000
_cell.angle_alpha   90.00
_cell.angle_beta   90.00
_cell.angle_gamma   90.00
#
_symmetry.space_group_name_H-M   'P 1'
#
loop_
_entity.id
_entity.type
_entity.pdbx_description
1 polymer ?
#
loop_
_entity_poly.entity_id
_entity_poly.type
_entity_poly.pdbx_seq_one_letter_code
_entity_poly.pdbx_strand_id
1 'polypeptide(L)'
;MKKLFIVALVVVGMTSFAQERKARPERAKMEQMTPEQRNQLHLKKMTLELELNASQQKEMSKVIAEQTNKREARMAERKGTKAATKKQLTSEELFAKKSQMLDEQIVMKERMKKILSADQYKKWDDMKGKKHNRMNQRMAHHNGRKAAKMGDKK
;
A
#
# COMPACT_ATOMS: atom_id res chain seq x y z
N MET A 1 -67.65 1.15 9.02
CA MET A 1 -66.51 0.22 9.25
C MET A 1 -66.09 -0.37 7.91
N LYS A 2 -64.79 -0.47 7.59
CA LYS A 2 -64.16 -0.95 6.32
C LYS A 2 -63.52 0.09 5.39
N LYS A 3 -62.85 1.16 5.85
CA LYS A 3 -61.94 1.97 4.98
C LYS A 3 -60.73 2.59 5.70
N LEU A 4 -60.21 1.96 6.76
CA LEU A 4 -59.07 2.51 7.53
C LEU A 4 -57.82 1.60 7.57
N PHE A 5 -57.78 0.51 6.80
CA PHE A 5 -56.66 -0.43 6.83
C PHE A 5 -55.61 -0.20 5.73
N ILE A 6 -55.87 0.67 4.74
CA ILE A 6 -54.96 0.84 3.59
C ILE A 6 -53.87 1.89 3.87
N VAL A 7 -54.14 2.88 4.73
CA VAL A 7 -53.17 3.95 5.05
C VAL A 7 -52.05 3.44 5.97
N ALA A 8 -52.29 2.40 6.77
CA ALA A 8 -51.29 1.81 7.66
C ALA A 8 -50.20 1.00 6.93
N LEU A 9 -50.42 0.58 5.67
CA LEU A 9 -49.49 -0.24 4.91
C LEU A 9 -48.40 0.57 4.17
N VAL A 10 -48.59 1.90 4.04
CA VAL A 10 -47.64 2.77 3.31
C VAL A 10 -46.51 3.27 4.22
N VAL A 11 -46.74 3.36 5.54
CA VAL A 11 -45.74 3.87 6.50
C VAL A 11 -44.61 2.86 6.78
N VAL A 12 -44.84 1.57 6.51
CA VAL A 12 -43.84 0.51 6.72
C VAL A 12 -42.81 0.45 5.57
N GLY A 13 -43.08 1.10 4.43
CA GLY A 13 -42.22 1.05 3.25
C GLY A 13 -40.99 1.98 3.28
N MET A 14 -40.95 3.00 4.17
CA MET A 14 -39.93 4.05 4.11
C MET A 14 -38.66 3.77 4.94
N THR A 15 -38.58 2.69 5.70
CA THR A 15 -37.40 2.40 6.55
C THR A 15 -36.35 1.48 5.90
N SER A 16 -36.60 0.94 4.70
CA SER A 16 -35.74 -0.10 4.10
C SER A 16 -34.56 0.37 3.23
N PHE A 17 -34.20 1.65 3.24
CA PHE A 17 -32.97 2.13 2.58
C PHE A 17 -32.02 2.88 3.51
N ALA A 18 -32.00 2.53 4.80
CA ALA A 18 -30.78 2.74 5.57
C ALA A 18 -29.79 1.66 5.11
N GLN A 19 -28.91 2.01 4.17
CA GLN A 19 -27.82 1.17 3.69
C GLN A 19 -26.87 0.89 4.88
N GLU A 20 -27.25 -0.07 5.72
CA GLU A 20 -26.45 -0.62 6.79
C GLU A 20 -25.17 -1.06 6.12
N ARG A 21 -24.10 -0.30 6.36
CA ARG A 21 -22.79 -0.64 5.88
C ARG A 21 -22.45 -1.94 6.59
N LYS A 22 -22.76 -3.08 5.97
CA LYS A 22 -22.29 -4.40 6.39
C LYS A 22 -20.87 -4.19 6.85
N ALA A 23 -20.65 -4.35 8.15
CA ALA A 23 -19.33 -4.33 8.72
C ALA A 23 -18.51 -5.22 7.80
N ARG A 24 -17.51 -4.61 7.14
CA ARG A 24 -16.59 -5.37 6.27
C ARG A 24 -16.22 -6.59 7.12
N PRO A 25 -16.41 -7.83 6.62
CA PRO A 25 -16.07 -9.00 7.42
C PRO A 25 -14.69 -8.72 7.99
N GLU A 26 -14.54 -8.81 9.32
CA GLU A 26 -13.24 -8.72 9.97
C GLU A 26 -12.33 -9.53 9.07
N ARG A 27 -11.33 -8.89 8.47
CA ARG A 27 -10.36 -9.63 7.68
C ARG A 27 -9.80 -10.61 8.69
N ALA A 28 -10.26 -11.87 8.62
CA ALA A 28 -9.82 -12.94 9.49
C ALA A 28 -8.32 -12.78 9.63
N LYS A 29 -7.84 -12.74 10.88
CA LYS A 29 -6.43 -12.51 11.22
C LYS A 29 -5.58 -13.53 10.46
N MET A 30 -5.26 -13.23 9.19
CA MET A 30 -4.41 -14.08 8.39
C MET A 30 -3.07 -14.07 9.10
N GLU A 31 -2.52 -15.26 9.31
CA GLU A 31 -1.20 -15.40 9.90
C GLU A 31 -0.23 -14.50 9.14
N GLN A 32 0.33 -13.54 9.86
CA GLN A 32 1.27 -12.61 9.26
C GLN A 32 2.57 -13.35 9.06
N MET A 33 2.99 -13.52 7.80
CA MET A 33 4.32 -14.02 7.48
C MET A 33 5.39 -13.24 8.25
N THR A 34 6.40 -13.94 8.76
CA THR A 34 7.55 -13.33 9.42
C THR A 34 8.35 -12.46 8.43
N PRO A 35 9.15 -11.49 8.91
CA PRO A 35 9.99 -10.67 8.04
C PRO A 35 10.93 -11.52 7.18
N GLU A 36 11.47 -12.60 7.74
CA GLU A 36 12.35 -13.53 7.04
C GLU A 36 11.63 -14.29 5.92
N GLN A 37 10.44 -14.82 6.18
CA GLN A 37 9.62 -15.48 5.16
C GLN A 37 9.28 -14.52 4.02
N ARG A 38 8.98 -13.26 4.33
CA ARG A 38 8.72 -12.22 3.31
C ARG A 38 9.97 -11.93 2.49
N ASN A 39 11.14 -11.85 3.12
CA ASN A 39 12.42 -11.63 2.43
C ASN A 39 12.73 -12.78 1.48
N GLN A 40 12.56 -14.02 1.93
CA GLN A 40 12.76 -15.21 1.10
C GLN A 40 11.81 -15.24 -0.10
N LEU A 41 10.52 -14.97 0.10
CA LEU A 41 9.55 -14.90 -0.99
C LEU A 41 9.86 -13.77 -1.97
N HIS A 42 10.31 -12.62 -1.47
CA HIS A 42 10.70 -11.50 -2.31
C HIS A 42 11.93 -11.84 -3.16
N LEU A 43 12.94 -12.48 -2.56
CA LEU A 43 14.12 -12.95 -3.27
C LEU A 43 13.73 -13.94 -4.37
N LYS A 44 12.93 -14.97 -4.04
CA LYS A 44 12.46 -15.97 -5.02
C LYS A 44 11.70 -15.34 -6.17
N LYS A 45 10.85 -14.33 -5.92
CA LYS A 45 10.14 -13.60 -6.97
C LYS A 45 11.09 -12.82 -7.87
N MET A 46 12.06 -12.11 -7.30
CA MET A 46 13.04 -11.39 -8.12
C MET A 46 13.94 -12.35 -8.89
N THR A 47 14.32 -13.50 -8.31
CA THR A 47 15.03 -14.55 -9.03
C THR A 47 14.23 -15.07 -10.20
N LEU A 48 12.93 -15.31 -10.04
CA LEU A 48 12.05 -15.75 -11.12
C LEU A 48 11.88 -14.68 -12.20
N GLU A 49 11.69 -13.42 -11.80
CA GLU A 49 11.42 -12.33 -12.74
C GLU A 49 12.69 -11.86 -13.47
N LEU A 50 13.85 -11.88 -12.83
CA LEU A 50 15.11 -11.36 -13.37
C LEU A 50 16.11 -12.47 -13.73
N GLU A 51 15.80 -13.73 -13.45
CA GLU A 51 16.69 -14.87 -13.70
C GLU A 51 18.05 -14.69 -13.00
N LEU A 52 18.00 -14.38 -11.69
CA LEU A 52 19.20 -14.09 -10.92
C LEU A 52 20.08 -15.33 -10.73
N ASN A 53 21.39 -15.19 -10.96
CA ASN A 53 22.36 -16.24 -10.64
C ASN A 53 22.69 -16.32 -9.14
N ALA A 54 23.40 -17.36 -8.70
CA ALA A 54 23.70 -17.59 -7.28
C ALA A 54 24.44 -16.43 -6.59
N SER A 55 25.38 -15.79 -7.29
CA SER A 55 26.12 -14.63 -6.77
C SER A 55 25.19 -13.42 -6.58
N GLN A 56 24.35 -13.16 -7.59
CA GLN A 56 23.36 -12.09 -7.54
C GLN A 56 22.32 -12.32 -6.44
N GLN A 57 21.84 -13.56 -6.27
CA GLN A 57 20.89 -13.90 -5.21
C GLN A 57 21.46 -13.64 -3.81
N LYS A 58 22.75 -13.93 -3.59
CA LYS A 58 23.43 -13.69 -2.31
C LYS A 58 23.49 -12.20 -1.98
N GLU A 59 23.91 -11.37 -2.94
CA GLU A 59 23.96 -9.91 -2.75
C GLU A 59 22.56 -9.31 -2.62
N MET A 60 21.61 -9.80 -3.41
CA MET A 60 20.22 -9.37 -3.36
C MET A 60 19.55 -9.69 -2.04
N SER A 61 19.84 -10.85 -1.44
CA SER A 61 19.35 -11.22 -0.11
C SER A 61 19.72 -10.18 0.95
N LYS A 62 20.98 -9.70 0.94
CA LYS A 62 21.44 -8.64 1.84
C LYS A 62 20.67 -7.33 1.61
N VAL A 63 20.51 -6.94 0.34
CA VAL A 63 19.77 -5.72 -0.03
C VAL A 63 18.31 -5.78 0.46
N ILE A 64 17.65 -6.93 0.31
CA ILE A 64 16.26 -7.11 0.79
C ILE A 64 16.20 -7.04 2.31
N ALA A 65 17.12 -7.70 3.03
CA ALA A 65 17.15 -7.67 4.48
C ALA A 65 17.30 -6.23 5.03
N GLU A 66 18.23 -5.46 4.46
CA GLU A 66 18.41 -4.05 4.83
C GLU A 66 17.16 -3.21 4.54
N GLN A 67 16.53 -3.40 3.38
CA GLN A 67 15.28 -2.70 3.05
C GLN A 67 14.16 -3.04 4.02
N THR A 68 14.04 -4.31 4.42
CA THR A 68 13.02 -4.75 5.37
C THR A 68 13.25 -4.13 6.74
N ASN A 69 14.49 -4.14 7.25
CA ASN A 69 14.83 -3.50 8.53
C ASN A 69 14.51 -2.00 8.53
N LYS A 70 14.91 -1.28 7.47
CA LYS A 70 14.59 0.15 7.30
C LYS A 70 13.07 0.40 7.26
N ARG A 71 12.34 -0.46 6.56
CA ARG A 71 10.87 -0.36 6.48
C ARG A 71 10.23 -0.62 7.84
N GLU A 72 10.71 -1.58 8.61
CA GLU A 72 10.18 -1.89 9.93
C GLU A 72 10.42 -0.76 10.92
N ALA A 73 11.63 -0.20 10.95
CA ALA A 73 11.96 0.98 11.76
C ALA A 73 11.02 2.15 11.42
N ARG A 74 10.85 2.46 10.12
CA ARG A 74 9.93 3.53 9.67
C ARG A 74 8.46 3.23 10.02
N MET A 75 8.06 1.95 10.01
CA MET A 75 6.70 1.56 10.38
C MET A 75 6.47 1.67 11.90
N ALA A 76 7.47 1.33 12.72
CA ALA A 76 7.43 1.51 14.17
C ALA A 76 7.34 3.00 14.55
N GLU A 77 8.19 3.84 13.96
CA GLU A 77 8.16 5.31 14.13
C GLU A 77 6.79 5.88 13.74
N ARG A 78 6.22 5.44 12.61
CA ARG A 78 4.89 5.86 12.17
C ARG A 78 3.76 5.40 13.08
N LYS A 79 3.85 4.21 13.68
CA LYS A 79 2.85 3.73 14.64
C LYS A 79 2.89 4.55 15.92
N GLY A 80 4.08 4.83 16.45
CA GLY A 80 4.27 5.68 17.63
C GLY A 80 3.77 7.11 17.43
N THR A 81 4.13 7.73 16.30
CA THR A 81 3.70 9.11 15.98
C THR A 81 2.20 9.23 15.70
N LYS A 82 1.58 8.25 15.02
CA LYS A 82 0.12 8.24 14.80
C LYS A 82 -0.70 8.05 16.08
N ALA A 83 -0.17 7.35 17.07
CA ALA A 83 -0.81 7.20 18.37
C ALA A 83 -0.70 8.49 19.21
N ALA A 84 0.38 9.26 19.02
CA ALA A 84 0.64 10.46 19.81
C ALA A 84 -0.06 11.72 19.27
N THR A 85 -0.01 12.06 17.98
CA THR A 85 -0.68 13.24 17.40
C THR A 85 -0.61 13.25 15.86
N LYS A 86 -1.65 13.73 15.16
CA LYS A 86 -1.52 14.17 13.76
C LYS A 86 -0.76 15.50 13.69
N LYS A 87 0.55 15.51 13.99
CA LYS A 87 1.39 16.69 13.73
C LYS A 87 1.48 16.92 12.22
N GLN A 88 1.10 18.11 11.78
CA GLN A 88 1.44 18.58 10.44
C GLN A 88 2.94 18.87 10.43
N LEU A 89 3.65 18.28 9.48
CA LEU A 89 5.09 18.51 9.32
C LEU A 89 5.30 19.92 8.75
N THR A 90 6.36 20.60 9.20
CA THR A 90 6.76 21.89 8.61
C THR A 90 7.28 21.70 7.18
N SER A 91 7.38 22.78 6.41
CA SER A 91 7.95 22.74 5.05
C SER A 91 9.37 22.20 5.04
N GLU A 92 10.21 22.59 6.00
CA GLU A 92 11.59 22.13 6.17
C GLU A 92 11.66 20.64 6.53
N GLU A 93 10.83 20.17 7.46
CA GLU A 93 10.75 18.75 7.81
C GLU A 93 10.28 17.90 6.62
N LEU A 94 9.32 18.42 5.85
CA LEU A 94 8.84 17.77 4.63
C LEU A 94 9.94 17.68 3.57
N PHE A 95 10.72 18.76 3.38
CA PHE A 95 11.85 18.79 2.47
C PHE A 95 12.91 17.77 2.89
N ALA A 96 13.34 17.78 4.15
CA ALA A 96 14.33 16.85 4.68
C ALA A 96 13.91 15.39 4.50
N LYS A 97 12.65 15.05 4.82
CA LYS A 97 12.11 13.69 4.61
C LYS A 97 12.05 13.30 3.14
N LYS A 98 11.71 14.22 2.24
CA LYS A 98 11.72 13.95 0.79
C LYS A 98 13.13 13.75 0.27
N SER A 99 14.07 14.61 0.66
CA SER A 99 15.49 14.50 0.29
C SER A 99 16.05 13.15 0.70
N GLN A 100 15.91 12.77 1.98
CA GLN A 100 16.36 11.48 2.50
C GLN A 100 15.78 10.30 1.71
N MET A 101 14.49 10.38 1.35
CA MET A 101 13.84 9.31 0.58
C MET A 101 14.36 9.23 -0.86
N LEU A 102 14.76 10.35 -1.46
CA LEU A 102 15.39 10.38 -2.79
C LEU A 102 16.83 9.86 -2.72
N ASP A 103 17.61 10.25 -1.71
CA ASP A 103 18.97 9.76 -1.50
C ASP A 103 18.99 8.24 -1.31
N GLU A 104 18.06 7.70 -0.52
CA GLU A 104 17.86 6.25 -0.38
C GLU A 104 17.55 5.58 -1.72
N GLN A 105 16.76 6.21 -2.58
CA GLN A 105 16.45 5.68 -3.91
C GLN A 105 17.67 5.71 -4.85
N ILE A 106 18.50 6.75 -4.77
CA ILE A 106 19.74 6.86 -5.54
C ILE A 106 20.68 5.73 -5.14
N VAL A 107 20.99 5.60 -3.85
CA VAL A 107 21.85 4.53 -3.33
C VAL A 107 21.31 3.15 -3.72
N MET A 108 19.99 2.95 -3.65
CA MET A 108 19.38 1.70 -4.07
C MET A 108 19.57 1.45 -5.57
N LYS A 109 19.32 2.44 -6.43
CA LYS A 109 19.52 2.30 -7.88
C LYS A 109 20.98 1.96 -8.21
N GLU A 110 21.95 2.61 -7.58
CA GLU A 110 23.37 2.32 -7.76
C GLU A 110 23.74 0.89 -7.35
N ARG A 111 23.25 0.43 -6.18
CA ARG A 111 23.46 -0.95 -5.74
C ARG A 111 22.86 -1.97 -6.72
N MET A 112 21.65 -1.70 -7.22
CA MET A 112 21.01 -2.58 -8.19
C MET A 112 21.77 -2.63 -9.52
N LYS A 113 22.34 -1.50 -9.98
CA LYS A 113 23.20 -1.47 -11.18
C LYS A 113 24.48 -2.29 -11.01
N LYS A 114 25.00 -2.42 -9.78
CA LYS A 114 26.20 -3.24 -9.50
C LYS A 114 25.89 -4.75 -9.45
N ILE A 115 24.69 -5.12 -9.02
CA ILE A 115 24.28 -6.52 -8.84
C ILE A 115 23.69 -7.09 -10.13
N LEU A 116 22.86 -6.31 -10.84
CA LEU A 116 22.13 -6.76 -12.02
C LEU A 116 22.91 -6.48 -13.31
N SER A 117 22.73 -7.32 -14.32
CA SER A 117 23.15 -6.99 -15.69
C SER A 117 22.31 -5.83 -16.25
N ALA A 118 22.75 -5.24 -17.36
CA ALA A 118 22.05 -4.12 -17.99
C ALA A 118 20.57 -4.46 -18.33
N ASP A 119 20.34 -5.66 -18.88
CA ASP A 119 18.99 -6.11 -19.26
C ASP A 119 18.12 -6.41 -18.03
N GLN A 120 18.70 -7.05 -17.01
CA GLN A 120 18.03 -7.30 -15.74
C GLN A 120 17.66 -5.99 -15.04
N TYR A 121 18.57 -5.00 -15.05
CA TYR A 121 18.31 -3.68 -14.47
C TYR A 121 17.17 -2.95 -15.20
N LYS A 122 17.15 -2.98 -16.53
CA LYS A 122 16.08 -2.39 -17.34
C LYS A 122 14.73 -3.04 -17.02
N LYS A 123 14.68 -4.38 -16.93
CA LYS A 123 13.47 -5.12 -16.53
C LYS A 123 13.03 -4.75 -15.12
N TRP A 124 13.97 -4.66 -14.18
CA TRP A 124 13.68 -4.24 -12.81
C TRP A 124 13.10 -2.82 -12.73
N ASP A 125 13.67 -1.86 -13.47
CA ASP A 125 13.20 -0.47 -13.48
C ASP A 125 11.80 -0.35 -14.10
N ASP A 126 11.54 -1.06 -15.21
CA ASP A 126 10.21 -1.14 -15.83
C ASP A 126 9.16 -1.76 -14.89
N MET A 127 9.51 -2.85 -14.20
CA MET A 127 8.63 -3.46 -13.18
C MET A 127 8.30 -2.47 -12.06
N LYS A 128 9.27 -1.66 -11.61
CA LYS A 128 9.00 -0.60 -10.64
C LYS A 128 8.10 0.49 -11.19
N GLY A 129 8.32 0.92 -12.43
CA GLY A 129 7.46 1.88 -13.12
C GLY A 129 6.00 1.41 -13.23
N LYS A 130 5.78 0.18 -13.71
CA LYS A 130 4.46 -0.45 -13.79
C LYS A 130 3.77 -0.55 -12.44
N LYS A 131 4.50 -0.94 -11.39
CA LYS A 131 3.97 -1.00 -10.02
C LYS A 131 3.56 0.39 -9.50
N HIS A 132 4.36 1.42 -9.79
CA HIS A 132 4.05 2.81 -9.44
C HIS A 132 2.80 3.30 -10.17
N ASN A 133 2.70 3.08 -11.48
CA ASN A 133 1.53 3.46 -12.28
C ASN A 133 0.25 2.78 -11.78
N ARG A 134 0.32 1.47 -11.50
CA ARG A 134 -0.82 0.73 -10.95
C ARG A 134 -1.23 1.24 -9.57
N MET A 135 -0.29 1.67 -8.74
CA MET A 135 -0.58 2.31 -7.46
C MET A 135 -1.30 3.64 -7.68
N ASN A 136 -0.80 4.50 -8.58
CA ASN A 136 -1.40 5.80 -8.87
C ASN A 136 -2.82 5.66 -9.42
N GLN A 137 -3.05 4.73 -10.34
CA GLN A 137 -4.40 4.42 -10.85
C GLN A 137 -5.35 3.99 -9.72
N ARG A 138 -4.92 3.09 -8.84
CA ARG A 138 -5.72 2.66 -7.67
C ARG A 138 -6.06 3.83 -6.74
N MET A 139 -5.10 4.73 -6.51
CA MET A 139 -5.31 5.92 -5.70
C MET A 139 -6.30 6.89 -6.36
N ALA A 140 -6.17 7.13 -7.67
CA ALA A 140 -7.09 7.95 -8.44
C ALA A 140 -8.53 7.39 -8.40
N HIS A 141 -8.70 6.09 -8.64
CA HIS A 141 -10.01 5.44 -8.52
C HIS A 141 -10.61 5.55 -7.12
N HIS A 142 -9.79 5.38 -6.08
CA HIS A 142 -10.27 5.50 -4.71
C HIS A 142 -10.67 6.94 -4.35
N ASN A 143 -9.92 7.93 -4.84
CA ASN A 143 -10.25 9.34 -4.65
C ASN A 143 -11.50 9.74 -5.44
N GLY A 144 -11.66 9.28 -6.68
CA GLY A 144 -12.87 9.50 -7.49
C GLY A 144 -14.11 8.88 -6.86
N ARG A 145 -14.02 7.64 -6.34
CA ARG A 145 -15.13 7.01 -5.58
C ARG A 145 -15.46 7.75 -4.29
N LYS A 146 -14.47 8.36 -3.62
CA LYS A 146 -14.70 9.20 -2.44
C LYS A 146 -15.40 10.51 -2.80
N ALA A 147 -15.00 11.15 -3.91
CA ALA A 147 -15.62 12.38 -4.39
C ALA A 147 -17.10 12.15 -4.77
N ALA A 148 -17.40 11.08 -5.54
CA ALA A 148 -18.77 10.72 -5.90
C ALA A 148 -19.66 10.48 -4.65
N LYS A 149 -19.16 9.73 -3.66
CA LYS A 149 -19.87 9.49 -2.39
C LYS A 149 -20.08 10.73 -1.51
N MET A 150 -19.34 11.82 -1.74
CA MET A 150 -19.56 13.09 -1.05
C MET A 150 -20.52 14.01 -1.82
N GLY A 151 -20.62 13.87 -3.15
CA GLY A 151 -21.57 14.58 -3.99
C GLY A 151 -23.01 14.11 -3.80
N ASP A 152 -23.23 12.80 -3.68
CA ASP A 152 -24.56 12.20 -3.47
C ASP A 152 -25.15 12.42 -2.05
N LYS A 153 -24.47 13.20 -1.21
CA LYS A 153 -24.88 13.50 0.18
C LYS A 153 -25.41 14.93 0.36
N LYS A 154 -25.69 15.65 -0.73
CA LYS A 154 -26.30 16.98 -0.70
C LYS A 154 -27.72 16.95 -1.19
#